data_AF-Q6IQH2-F1
#
_entry.id   AF-Q6IQH2-F1
#
_cell.length_a   1.000
_cell.length_b   1.000
_cell.length_c   1.000
_cell.angle_alpha   90.00
_cell.angle_beta   90.00
_cell.angle_gamma   90.00
#
_symmetry.space_group_name_H-M   'P 1'
#
loop_
_entity.id
_entity.type
_entity.pdbx_description
1 polymer ?
#
loop_
_entity_poly.entity_id
_entity_poly.type
_entity_poly.pdbx_seq_one_letter_code
_entity_poly.pdbx_strand_id
1 'polypeptide(L)'
;MAASEAVVETSFMDPFKDVLVNYLMPEKCYDEFFLQFNLLHVDCLKIVISKGLGIGIILGSVLVKLPQILKLLGAKSAEGLSFNSVLLELFAITGTMAYSLANSFPFSSWGEALFLMFQTVTIGFLIQHYGGKTIKGLGFLVVYFGLLAVLLSPVTPLSVVTTMQASNMPAIIFGRLIQAGTNYRNGHTGQLSAISVFLLFAGSLARIFTTVQETGDSLMAVTYIISSCCNGVIAAQVLYYWNSSPALKKKKKTQ
;
A
#
# COMPACT_ATOMS: atom_id res chain seq x y z
N MET A 1 30.58 24.14 -41.32
CA MET A 1 29.28 24.61 -40.77
C MET A 1 28.38 23.47 -40.28
N ALA A 2 28.86 22.22 -40.12
CA ALA A 2 28.01 21.07 -39.72
C ALA A 2 28.11 20.70 -38.21
N ALA A 3 28.72 21.54 -37.37
CA ALA A 3 28.99 21.21 -35.96
C ALA A 3 27.95 21.75 -34.96
N SER A 4 26.93 22.49 -35.41
CA SER A 4 25.98 23.16 -34.52
C SER A 4 24.64 22.44 -34.31
N GLU A 5 24.28 21.48 -35.16
CA GLU A 5 22.97 20.80 -35.06
C GLU A 5 22.99 19.60 -34.09
N ALA A 6 24.14 18.96 -33.86
CA ALA A 6 24.25 17.79 -32.97
C ALA A 6 24.22 18.12 -31.46
N VAL A 7 24.37 19.40 -31.08
CA VAL A 7 24.48 19.81 -29.66
C VAL A 7 23.12 20.11 -29.03
N VAL A 8 22.05 20.27 -29.81
CA VAL A 8 20.73 20.65 -29.30
C VAL A 8 19.88 19.43 -28.90
N GLU A 9 20.10 18.27 -29.51
CA GLU A 9 19.31 17.06 -29.25
C GLU A 9 19.72 16.35 -27.94
N THR A 10 20.96 16.54 -27.50
CA THR A 10 21.50 15.93 -26.28
C THR A 10 20.95 16.57 -24.99
N SER A 11 20.66 17.88 -24.96
CA SER A 11 20.38 18.57 -23.70
C SER A 11 19.03 18.22 -23.04
N PHE A 12 18.04 17.76 -23.81
CA PHE A 12 16.75 17.32 -23.24
C PHE A 12 16.72 15.83 -22.93
N MET A 13 17.48 15.03 -23.69
CA MET A 13 17.59 13.59 -23.48
C MET A 13 18.40 13.25 -22.24
N ASP A 14 19.42 14.04 -21.88
CA ASP A 14 20.26 13.77 -20.72
C ASP A 14 19.49 13.75 -19.38
N PRO A 15 18.70 14.78 -19.00
CA PRO A 15 17.93 14.73 -17.76
C PRO A 15 16.83 13.66 -17.78
N PHE A 16 16.25 13.37 -18.96
CA PHE A 16 15.25 12.32 -19.09
C PHE A 16 15.86 10.92 -18.97
N LYS A 17 17.04 10.70 -19.59
CA LYS A 17 17.85 9.49 -19.44
C LYS A 17 18.25 9.31 -17.98
N ASP A 18 18.72 10.36 -17.31
CA ASP A 18 19.10 10.30 -15.91
C ASP A 18 17.93 9.92 -15.01
N VAL A 19 16.74 10.48 -15.23
CA VAL A 19 15.55 10.11 -14.46
C VAL A 19 15.17 8.65 -14.71
N LEU A 20 15.16 8.22 -15.97
CA LEU A 20 14.85 6.84 -16.35
C LEU A 20 15.86 5.85 -15.75
N VAL A 21 17.15 6.13 -15.88
CA VAL A 21 18.23 5.24 -15.47
C VAL A 21 18.35 5.16 -13.94
N ASN A 22 18.17 6.29 -13.25
CA ASN A 22 18.32 6.32 -11.79
C ASN A 22 17.09 5.80 -11.04
N TYR A 23 15.88 6.01 -11.57
CA TYR A 23 14.65 5.68 -10.83
C TYR A 23 13.85 4.51 -11.42
N LEU A 24 13.89 4.29 -12.74
CA LEU A 24 12.99 3.33 -13.39
C LEU A 24 13.70 2.06 -13.89
N MET A 25 14.90 2.16 -14.45
CA MET A 25 15.57 1.01 -15.08
C MET A 25 17.09 1.10 -15.06
N PRO A 26 17.83 -0.01 -14.97
CA PRO A 26 19.28 -0.01 -15.12
C PRO A 26 19.73 0.56 -16.48
N GLU A 27 20.93 1.12 -16.57
CA GLU A 27 21.48 1.65 -17.83
C GLU A 27 21.49 0.59 -18.95
N LYS A 28 21.79 -0.67 -18.60
CA LYS A 28 21.69 -1.79 -19.54
C LYS A 28 20.31 -1.91 -20.20
N CYS A 29 19.24 -1.65 -19.46
CA CYS A 29 17.89 -1.71 -20.00
C CYS A 29 17.53 -0.47 -20.81
N TYR A 30 18.10 0.68 -20.48
CA TYR A 30 18.01 1.86 -21.32
C TYR A 30 18.68 1.59 -22.68
N ASP A 31 19.89 1.04 -22.68
CA ASP A 31 20.62 0.72 -23.90
C ASP A 31 19.87 -0.33 -24.74
N GLU A 32 19.36 -1.38 -24.11
CA GLU A 32 18.59 -2.42 -24.78
C GLU A 32 17.34 -1.86 -25.48
N PHE A 33 16.64 -0.93 -24.83
CA PHE A 33 15.41 -0.35 -25.37
C PHE A 33 15.64 0.77 -26.39
N PHE A 34 16.56 1.70 -26.10
CA PHE A 34 16.71 2.94 -26.86
C PHE A 34 17.91 2.94 -27.81
N LEU A 35 18.97 2.17 -27.52
CA LEU A 35 20.11 2.04 -28.43
C LEU A 35 19.97 0.82 -29.35
N GLN A 36 19.58 -0.33 -28.80
CA GLN A 36 19.43 -1.57 -29.55
C GLN A 36 18.02 -1.79 -30.12
N PHE A 37 17.05 -0.93 -29.77
CA PHE A 37 15.64 -1.05 -30.17
C PHE A 37 14.99 -2.41 -29.82
N ASN A 38 15.51 -3.12 -28.82
CA ASN A 38 14.99 -4.39 -28.34
C ASN A 38 13.96 -4.17 -27.21
N LEU A 39 12.83 -3.55 -27.58
CA LEU A 39 11.76 -3.17 -26.64
C LEU A 39 11.09 -4.34 -25.90
N LEU A 40 11.25 -5.57 -26.42
CA LEU A 40 10.67 -6.79 -25.86
C LEU A 40 11.68 -7.62 -25.06
N HIS A 41 12.83 -7.03 -24.68
CA HIS A 41 13.77 -7.69 -23.78
C HIS A 41 13.09 -7.99 -22.44
N VAL A 42 12.76 -9.28 -22.22
CA VAL A 42 11.84 -9.74 -21.18
C VAL A 42 12.26 -9.30 -19.78
N ASP A 43 13.55 -9.39 -19.47
CA ASP A 43 14.05 -9.07 -18.13
C ASP A 43 13.98 -7.55 -17.87
N CYS A 44 14.28 -6.74 -18.88
CA CYS A 44 14.19 -5.28 -18.76
C CYS A 44 12.73 -4.82 -18.67
N LEU A 45 11.84 -5.47 -19.42
CA LEU A 45 10.42 -5.18 -19.36
C LEU A 45 9.84 -5.50 -17.97
N LYS A 46 10.23 -6.64 -17.37
CA LYS A 46 9.82 -6.97 -15.99
C LYS A 46 10.27 -5.92 -14.98
N ILE A 47 11.52 -5.46 -15.07
CA ILE A 47 12.07 -4.44 -14.17
C ILE A 47 11.29 -3.13 -14.31
N VAL A 48 11.08 -2.66 -15.55
CA VAL A 48 10.38 -1.40 -15.82
C VAL A 48 8.93 -1.46 -15.39
N ILE A 49 8.24 -2.55 -15.69
CA ILE A 49 6.85 -2.75 -15.24
C ILE A 49 6.81 -2.80 -13.71
N SER A 50 7.74 -3.50 -13.06
CA SER A 50 7.79 -3.58 -11.60
C SER A 50 7.98 -2.20 -10.98
N LYS A 51 9.00 -1.45 -11.42
CA LYS A 51 9.29 -0.11 -10.90
C LYS A 51 8.15 0.86 -11.18
N GLY A 52 7.57 0.81 -12.38
CA GLY A 52 6.40 1.61 -12.73
C GLY A 52 5.20 1.31 -11.83
N LEU A 53 4.91 0.03 -11.59
CA LEU A 53 3.85 -0.39 -10.67
C LEU A 53 4.15 0.06 -9.22
N GLY A 54 5.38 -0.13 -8.73
CA GLY A 54 5.79 0.28 -7.39
C GLY A 54 5.63 1.78 -7.17
N ILE A 55 6.10 2.60 -8.12
CA ILE A 55 5.92 4.05 -8.10
C ILE A 55 4.44 4.43 -8.18
N GLY A 56 3.68 3.79 -9.07
CA GLY A 56 2.23 4.03 -9.18
C GLY A 56 1.48 3.75 -7.87
N ILE A 57 1.84 2.67 -7.18
CA ILE A 57 1.29 2.32 -5.88
C ILE A 57 1.68 3.36 -4.83
N ILE A 58 2.94 3.81 -4.79
CA ILE A 58 3.39 4.88 -3.89
C ILE A 58 2.59 6.16 -4.13
N LEU A 59 2.45 6.60 -5.38
CA LEU A 59 1.67 7.79 -5.73
C LEU A 59 0.21 7.64 -5.32
N GLY A 60 -0.39 6.47 -5.57
CA GLY A 60 -1.74 6.17 -5.11
C GLY A 60 -1.88 6.26 -3.58
N SER A 61 -0.88 5.76 -2.84
CA SER A 61 -0.88 5.72 -1.37
C SER A 61 -0.94 7.10 -0.71
N VAL A 62 -0.42 8.13 -1.38
CA VAL A 62 -0.48 9.53 -0.92
C VAL A 62 -1.93 10.00 -0.76
N LEU A 63 -2.84 9.50 -1.61
CA LEU A 63 -4.23 9.94 -1.65
C LEU A 63 -5.19 9.05 -0.83
N VAL A 64 -4.73 7.90 -0.32
CA VAL A 64 -5.62 6.87 0.26
C VAL A 64 -6.38 7.39 1.49
N LYS A 65 -5.69 8.07 2.42
CA LYS A 65 -6.30 8.52 3.68
C LYS A 65 -6.58 10.03 3.71
N LEU A 66 -6.15 10.78 2.70
CA LEU A 66 -6.45 12.21 2.58
C LEU A 66 -7.96 12.52 2.62
N PRO A 67 -8.86 11.81 1.90
CA PRO A 67 -10.29 12.05 2.00
C PRO A 67 -10.82 11.88 3.44
N GLN A 68 -10.28 10.90 4.18
CA GLN A 68 -10.65 10.67 5.57
C GLN A 68 -10.15 11.80 6.48
N ILE A 69 -8.91 12.28 6.29
CA ILE A 69 -8.34 13.42 7.03
C ILE A 69 -9.17 14.69 6.77
N LEU A 70 -9.49 14.99 5.51
CA LEU A 70 -10.30 16.16 5.15
C LEU A 70 -11.70 16.09 5.78
N LYS A 71 -12.31 14.90 5.80
CA LYS A 71 -13.61 14.69 6.45
C LYS A 71 -13.56 14.94 7.96
N LEU A 72 -12.50 14.48 8.63
CA LEU A 72 -12.27 14.74 10.06
C LEU A 72 -12.12 16.24 10.36
N LEU A 73 -11.31 16.94 9.56
CA LEU A 73 -11.08 18.38 9.71
C LEU A 73 -12.36 19.18 9.46
N GLY A 74 -13.12 18.83 8.42
CA GLY A 74 -14.38 19.48 8.07
C GLY A 74 -15.49 19.24 9.10
N ALA A 75 -15.63 18.01 9.59
CA ALA A 75 -16.63 17.66 10.59
C ALA A 75 -16.25 18.13 12.01
N LYS A 76 -14.95 18.39 12.27
CA LYS A 76 -14.38 18.65 13.59
C LYS A 76 -14.79 17.58 14.64
N SER A 77 -14.99 16.36 14.18
CA SER A 77 -15.44 15.23 15.01
C SER A 77 -14.81 13.96 14.47
N ALA A 78 -14.39 13.09 15.39
CA ALA A 78 -13.86 11.76 15.10
C ALA A 78 -14.84 10.64 15.48
N GLU A 79 -16.13 10.97 15.61
CA GLU A 79 -17.17 10.01 15.94
C GLU A 79 -17.22 8.85 14.91
N GLY A 80 -17.35 7.63 15.43
CA GLY A 80 -17.34 6.41 14.62
C GLY A 80 -15.95 5.85 14.29
N LEU A 81 -14.86 6.56 14.63
CA LEU A 81 -13.51 6.04 14.46
C LEU A 81 -12.96 5.42 15.75
N SER A 82 -12.29 4.28 15.61
CA SER A 82 -11.64 3.56 16.71
C SER A 82 -10.16 3.89 16.75
N PHE A 83 -9.70 4.49 17.84
CA PHE A 83 -8.27 4.75 18.06
C PHE A 83 -7.45 3.44 18.10
N ASN A 84 -8.00 2.37 18.69
CA ASN A 84 -7.33 1.07 18.74
C ASN A 84 -7.13 0.47 17.34
N SER A 85 -8.09 0.67 16.44
CA SER A 85 -7.95 0.24 15.05
C SER A 85 -6.82 0.99 14.34
N VAL A 86 -6.67 2.29 14.63
CA VAL A 86 -5.55 3.10 14.10
C VAL A 86 -4.21 2.63 14.67
N LEU A 87 -4.13 2.28 15.95
CA LEU A 87 -2.90 1.73 16.55
C LEU A 87 -2.50 0.40 15.90
N LEU A 88 -3.46 -0.51 15.66
CA LEU A 88 -3.19 -1.78 14.98
C LEU A 88 -2.74 -1.57 13.53
N GLU A 89 -3.34 -0.60 12.83
CA GLU A 89 -2.92 -0.24 11.49
C GLU A 89 -1.50 0.34 11.46
N LEU A 90 -1.16 1.23 12.40
CA LEU A 90 0.19 1.75 12.56
C LEU A 90 1.20 0.65 12.87
N PHE A 91 0.86 -0.30 13.74
CA PHE A 91 1.72 -1.43 14.05
C PHE A 91 2.05 -2.24 12.79
N ALA A 92 1.04 -2.57 11.98
CA ALA A 92 1.23 -3.31 10.73
C ALA A 92 2.08 -2.56 9.70
N ILE A 93 1.76 -1.29 9.46
CA ILE A 93 2.50 -0.43 8.52
C ILE A 93 3.95 -0.25 8.97
N THR A 94 4.16 -0.02 10.27
CA THR A 94 5.50 0.15 10.85
C THR A 94 6.31 -1.13 10.75
N GLY A 95 5.70 -2.29 10.99
CA GLY A 95 6.33 -3.60 10.80
C GLY A 95 6.86 -3.77 9.37
N THR A 96 6.03 -3.47 8.37
CA THR A 96 6.44 -3.52 6.96
C THR A 96 7.60 -2.58 6.66
N MET A 97 7.51 -1.33 7.12
CA MET A 97 8.55 -0.32 6.88
C MET A 97 9.87 -0.68 7.55
N ALA A 98 9.84 -1.05 8.84
CA ALA A 98 11.04 -1.40 9.60
C ALA A 98 11.71 -2.67 9.06
N TYR A 99 10.93 -3.69 8.70
CA TYR A 99 11.46 -4.90 8.06
C TYR A 99 12.12 -4.59 6.72
N SER A 100 11.48 -3.73 5.90
CA SER A 100 12.01 -3.38 4.58
C SER A 100 13.30 -2.56 4.68
N LEU A 101 13.37 -1.63 5.63
CA LEU A 101 14.59 -0.87 5.92
C LEU A 101 15.71 -1.77 6.46
N ALA A 102 15.41 -2.68 7.39
CA ALA A 102 16.39 -3.60 7.96
C ALA A 102 16.99 -4.55 6.90
N ASN A 103 16.21 -4.94 5.89
CA ASN A 103 16.69 -5.75 4.76
C ASN A 103 17.20 -4.91 3.57
N SER A 104 17.32 -3.59 3.71
CA SER A 104 17.81 -2.68 2.66
C SER A 104 17.04 -2.77 1.34
N PHE A 105 15.72 -2.99 1.41
CA PHE A 105 14.88 -3.07 0.22
C PHE A 105 14.70 -1.69 -0.45
N PRO A 106 14.60 -1.65 -1.79
CA PRO A 106 14.44 -0.41 -2.53
C PRO A 106 13.14 0.31 -2.12
N PHE A 107 13.17 1.63 -2.08
CA PHE A 107 12.01 2.43 -1.67
C PHE A 107 10.73 2.14 -2.48
N SER A 108 10.85 1.77 -3.76
CA SER A 108 9.72 1.36 -4.61
C SER A 108 8.92 0.18 -4.01
N SER A 109 9.54 -0.69 -3.21
CA SER A 109 8.90 -1.88 -2.64
C SER A 109 8.20 -1.64 -1.30
N TRP A 110 8.44 -0.54 -0.61
CA TRP A 110 7.82 -0.28 0.70
C TRP A 110 7.39 1.17 0.93
N GLY A 111 7.70 2.08 0.02
CA GLY A 111 7.50 3.52 0.20
C GLY A 111 6.05 3.92 0.46
N GLU A 112 5.07 3.10 0.05
CA GLU A 112 3.66 3.31 0.40
C GLU A 112 3.45 3.34 1.92
N ALA A 113 4.19 2.50 2.64
CA ALA A 113 4.09 2.37 4.09
C ALA A 113 4.48 3.69 4.77
N LEU A 114 5.45 4.42 4.22
CA LEU A 114 5.86 5.71 4.75
C LEU A 114 4.73 6.74 4.66
N PHE A 115 4.11 6.88 3.49
CA PHE A 115 3.01 7.83 3.29
C PHE A 115 1.76 7.44 4.07
N LEU A 116 1.44 6.14 4.11
CA LEU A 116 0.33 5.64 4.91
C LEU A 116 0.59 5.83 6.40
N MET A 117 1.83 5.66 6.88
CA MET A 117 2.20 5.92 8.27
C MET A 117 1.89 7.36 8.66
N PHE A 118 2.40 8.36 7.91
CA PHE A 118 2.16 9.77 8.25
C PHE A 118 0.67 10.13 8.26
N GLN A 119 -0.08 9.66 7.26
CA GLN A 119 -1.52 9.90 7.19
C GLN A 119 -2.27 9.22 8.36
N THR A 120 -1.86 8.00 8.74
CA THR A 120 -2.49 7.23 9.82
C THR A 120 -2.16 7.80 11.20
N VAL A 121 -0.92 8.26 11.41
CA VAL A 121 -0.52 9.00 12.62
C VAL A 121 -1.34 10.28 12.76
N THR A 122 -1.51 11.01 11.66
CA THR A 122 -2.33 12.23 11.62
C THR A 122 -3.78 11.93 12.04
N ILE A 123 -4.38 10.88 11.49
CA ILE A 123 -5.73 10.43 11.90
C ILE A 123 -5.75 10.06 13.39
N GLY A 124 -4.76 9.33 13.88
CA GLY A 124 -4.65 8.97 15.30
C GLY A 124 -4.62 10.19 16.22
N PHE A 125 -3.86 11.21 15.85
CA PHE A 125 -3.83 12.49 16.55
C PHE A 125 -5.19 13.20 16.51
N LEU A 126 -5.82 13.32 15.32
CA LEU A 126 -7.11 13.97 15.15
C LEU A 126 -8.22 13.28 15.97
N ILE A 127 -8.19 11.95 16.07
CA ILE A 127 -9.13 11.19 16.93
C ILE A 127 -9.02 11.64 18.39
N GLN A 128 -7.80 11.75 18.92
CA GLN A 128 -7.60 12.18 20.31
C GLN A 128 -7.93 13.67 20.50
N HIS A 129 -7.56 14.51 19.54
CA HIS A 129 -7.82 15.95 19.58
C HIS A 129 -9.32 16.26 19.59
N TYR A 130 -10.08 15.72 18.63
CA TYR A 130 -11.54 15.92 18.57
C TYR A 130 -12.31 15.15 19.65
N GLY A 131 -11.68 14.15 20.28
CA GLY A 131 -12.19 13.53 21.51
C GLY A 131 -11.95 14.34 22.79
N GLY A 132 -11.44 15.58 22.68
CA GLY A 132 -11.17 16.48 23.82
C GLY A 132 -9.89 16.15 24.60
N LYS A 133 -9.03 15.26 24.09
CA LYS A 133 -7.85 14.73 24.78
C LYS A 133 -6.55 15.08 24.04
N THR A 134 -6.38 16.33 23.63
CA THR A 134 -5.22 16.79 22.83
C THR A 134 -3.86 16.43 23.45
N ILE A 135 -3.71 16.54 24.78
CA ILE A 135 -2.47 16.16 25.46
C ILE A 135 -2.15 14.67 25.27
N LYS A 136 -3.16 13.79 25.30
CA LYS A 136 -2.98 12.36 24.98
C LYS A 136 -2.62 12.16 23.52
N GLY A 137 -3.18 12.97 22.62
CA GLY A 137 -2.78 13.00 21.20
C GLY A 137 -1.30 13.36 21.01
N LEU A 138 -0.82 14.41 21.68
CA LEU A 138 0.60 14.80 21.64
C LEU A 138 1.50 13.72 22.27
N GLY A 139 1.09 13.17 23.41
CA GLY A 139 1.79 12.04 24.05
C GLY A 139 1.88 10.82 23.14
N PHE A 140 0.81 10.50 22.42
CA PHE A 140 0.80 9.45 21.40
C PHE A 140 1.84 9.71 20.30
N LEU A 141 1.95 10.94 19.78
CA LEU A 141 2.96 11.29 18.77
C LEU A 141 4.38 11.06 19.28
N VAL A 142 4.68 11.58 20.48
CA VAL A 142 6.01 11.44 21.11
C VAL A 142 6.36 9.97 21.32
N VAL A 143 5.43 9.18 21.88
CA VAL A 143 5.65 7.75 22.10
C VAL A 143 5.81 7.01 20.79
N TYR A 144 4.96 7.26 19.80
CA TYR A 144 5.01 6.57 18.51
C TYR A 144 6.34 6.84 17.79
N PHE A 145 6.76 8.10 17.65
CA PHE A 145 8.02 8.42 16.99
C PHE A 145 9.24 8.01 17.80
N GLY A 146 9.16 8.04 19.14
CA GLY A 146 10.21 7.51 20.01
C GLY A 146 10.40 5.99 19.82
N LEU A 147 9.30 5.23 19.80
CA LEU A 147 9.34 3.79 19.53
C LEU A 147 9.81 3.50 18.10
N LEU A 148 9.37 4.29 17.12
CA LEU A 148 9.82 4.16 15.75
C LEU A 148 11.34 4.38 15.64
N ALA A 149 11.89 5.40 16.31
CA ALA A 149 13.32 5.66 16.31
C ALA A 149 14.12 4.49 16.92
N VAL A 150 13.64 3.90 18.02
CA VAL A 150 14.25 2.70 18.60
C VAL A 150 14.17 1.53 17.63
N LEU A 151 13.01 1.29 17.04
CA LEU A 151 12.77 0.17 16.12
C LEU A 151 13.65 0.25 14.86
N LEU A 152 13.88 1.46 14.34
CA LEU A 152 14.73 1.70 13.17
C LEU A 152 16.23 1.79 13.50
N SER A 153 16.59 1.84 14.78
CA SER A 153 18.00 1.91 15.18
C SER A 153 18.68 0.55 15.08
N PRO A 154 20.03 0.52 14.96
CA PRO A 154 20.80 -0.73 14.90
C PRO A 154 20.68 -1.62 16.14
N VAL A 155 20.12 -1.11 17.24
CA VAL A 155 19.97 -1.89 18.48
C VAL A 155 18.82 -2.90 18.41
N THR A 156 17.89 -2.73 17.46
CA THR A 156 16.73 -3.62 17.34
C THR A 156 17.13 -4.89 16.59
N PRO A 157 16.95 -6.09 17.19
CA PRO A 157 17.25 -7.34 16.51
C PRO A 157 16.32 -7.55 15.30
N LEU A 158 16.88 -8.10 14.22
CA LEU A 158 16.11 -8.44 13.01
C LEU A 158 14.90 -9.35 13.33
N SER A 159 15.00 -10.23 14.32
CA SER A 159 13.90 -11.11 14.74
C SER A 159 12.64 -10.36 15.18
N VAL A 160 12.79 -9.19 15.81
CA VAL A 160 11.66 -8.35 16.25
C VAL A 160 10.92 -7.79 15.04
N VAL A 161 11.63 -7.14 14.12
CA VAL A 161 11.01 -6.58 12.91
C VAL A 161 10.46 -7.65 11.98
N THR A 162 11.11 -8.81 11.88
CA THR A 162 10.61 -9.97 11.13
C THR A 162 9.32 -10.51 11.74
N THR A 163 9.23 -10.60 13.07
CA THR A 163 8.02 -11.04 13.76
C THR A 163 6.88 -10.04 13.60
N MET A 164 7.18 -8.74 13.67
CA MET A 164 6.19 -7.69 13.36
C MET A 164 5.67 -7.84 11.93
N GLN A 165 6.55 -8.00 10.94
CA GLN A 165 6.14 -8.24 9.55
C GLN A 165 5.33 -9.54 9.40
N ALA A 166 5.78 -10.64 9.99
CA ALA A 166 5.08 -11.93 9.91
C ALA A 166 3.69 -11.89 10.56
N SER A 167 3.49 -11.07 11.59
CA SER A 167 2.19 -10.89 12.25
C SER A 167 1.13 -10.21 11.37
N ASN A 168 1.54 -9.57 10.27
CA ASN A 168 0.60 -9.01 9.28
C ASN A 168 -0.21 -10.12 8.58
N MET A 169 0.38 -11.28 8.33
CA MET A 169 -0.30 -12.41 7.68
C MET A 169 -1.55 -12.88 8.44
N PRO A 170 -1.49 -13.27 9.73
CA PRO A 170 -2.68 -13.68 10.46
C PRO A 170 -3.69 -12.54 10.58
N ALA A 171 -3.24 -11.29 10.78
CA ALA A 171 -4.14 -10.14 10.84
C ALA A 171 -4.97 -9.97 9.56
N ILE A 172 -4.32 -10.09 8.38
CA ILE A 172 -4.98 -10.05 7.08
C ILE A 172 -5.98 -11.21 6.96
N ILE A 173 -5.55 -12.44 7.27
CA ILE A 173 -6.40 -13.64 7.17
C ILE A 173 -7.66 -13.47 8.03
N PHE A 174 -7.51 -13.20 9.32
CA PHE A 174 -8.65 -13.08 10.22
C PHE A 174 -9.56 -11.92 9.83
N GLY A 175 -8.99 -10.76 9.52
CA GLY A 175 -9.78 -9.58 9.11
C GLY A 175 -10.61 -9.85 7.86
N ARG A 176 -10.06 -10.55 6.88
CA ARG A 176 -10.75 -10.86 5.62
C ARG A 176 -11.70 -12.05 5.74
N LEU A 177 -11.38 -13.07 6.54
CA LEU A 177 -12.30 -14.18 6.82
C LEU A 177 -13.55 -13.71 7.56
N ILE A 178 -13.42 -12.82 8.54
CA ILE A 178 -14.57 -12.23 9.25
C ILE A 178 -15.47 -11.47 8.26
N GLN A 179 -14.88 -10.66 7.37
CA GLN A 179 -15.64 -9.97 6.33
C GLN A 179 -16.32 -10.96 5.37
N ALA A 180 -15.61 -12.01 4.94
CA ALA A 180 -16.12 -13.02 4.03
C ALA A 180 -17.30 -13.77 4.65
N GLY A 181 -17.17 -14.20 5.91
CA GLY A 181 -18.24 -14.85 6.66
C GLY A 181 -19.44 -13.92 6.85
N THR A 182 -19.21 -12.63 7.09
CA THR A 182 -20.29 -11.62 7.22
C THR A 182 -21.06 -11.46 5.91
N ASN A 183 -20.36 -11.32 4.79
CA ASN A 183 -20.98 -11.23 3.46
C ASN A 183 -21.81 -12.48 3.15
N TYR A 184 -21.27 -13.68 3.43
CA TYR A 184 -21.95 -14.95 3.22
C TYR A 184 -23.22 -15.05 4.09
N ARG A 185 -23.11 -14.76 5.39
CA ARG A 185 -24.24 -14.81 6.33
C ARG A 185 -25.36 -13.83 5.94
N ASN A 186 -25.00 -12.64 5.47
CA ASN A 186 -25.97 -11.65 5.03
C ASN A 186 -26.60 -12.03 3.66
N GLY A 187 -25.85 -12.78 2.83
CA GLY A 187 -26.20 -13.07 1.44
C GLY A 187 -26.25 -11.81 0.58
N HIS A 188 -25.52 -10.78 0.98
CA HIS A 188 -25.25 -9.55 0.24
C HIS A 188 -23.99 -8.88 0.80
N THR A 189 -23.35 -8.00 0.03
CA THR A 189 -22.17 -7.24 0.45
C THR A 189 -22.50 -5.88 1.07
N GLY A 190 -23.75 -5.41 0.93
CA GLY A 190 -24.22 -4.20 1.61
C GLY A 190 -23.56 -2.93 1.06
N GLN A 191 -22.93 -2.14 1.94
CA GLN A 191 -22.25 -0.89 1.59
C GLN A 191 -20.78 -1.09 1.22
N LEU A 192 -20.34 -2.34 1.02
CA LEU A 192 -18.97 -2.63 0.60
C LEU A 192 -18.74 -2.06 -0.80
N SER A 193 -17.80 -1.11 -0.92
CA SER A 193 -17.45 -0.50 -2.21
C SER A 193 -16.78 -1.53 -3.12
N ALA A 194 -17.47 -1.91 -4.20
CA ALA A 194 -16.92 -2.82 -5.21
C ALA A 194 -15.59 -2.31 -5.77
N ILE A 195 -15.52 -1.01 -6.08
CA ILE A 195 -14.30 -0.35 -6.57
C ILE A 195 -13.16 -0.56 -5.57
N SER A 196 -13.41 -0.33 -4.28
CA SER A 196 -12.38 -0.50 -3.25
C SER A 196 -11.90 -1.96 -3.15
N VAL A 197 -12.82 -2.92 -3.23
CA VAL A 197 -12.48 -4.35 -3.17
C VAL A 197 -11.61 -4.76 -4.36
N PHE A 198 -11.97 -4.35 -5.58
CA PHE A 198 -11.19 -4.67 -6.77
C PHE A 198 -9.83 -3.96 -6.77
N LEU A 199 -9.75 -2.72 -6.31
CA LEU A 199 -8.48 -2.01 -6.17
C LEU A 199 -7.56 -2.68 -5.13
N LEU A 200 -8.11 -3.13 -3.99
CA LEU A 200 -7.34 -3.88 -3.00
C LEU A 200 -6.81 -5.20 -3.58
N PHE A 201 -7.63 -5.90 -4.36
CA PHE A 201 -7.22 -7.13 -5.02
C PHE A 201 -6.15 -6.89 -6.10
N ALA A 202 -6.35 -5.92 -6.99
CA ALA A 202 -5.39 -5.57 -8.02
C ALA A 202 -4.07 -5.05 -7.42
N GLY A 203 -4.15 -4.21 -6.38
CA GLY A 203 -2.99 -3.70 -5.66
C GLY A 203 -2.20 -4.82 -4.99
N SER A 204 -2.86 -5.78 -4.34
CA SER A 204 -2.15 -6.93 -3.74
C SER A 204 -1.51 -7.83 -4.78
N LEU A 205 -2.13 -8.02 -5.96
CA LEU A 205 -1.51 -8.75 -7.07
C LEU A 205 -0.28 -8.03 -7.62
N ALA A 206 -0.37 -6.72 -7.83
CA ALA A 206 0.77 -5.90 -8.24
C ALA A 206 1.90 -5.98 -7.21
N ARG A 207 1.57 -6.02 -5.91
CA ARG A 207 2.53 -6.20 -4.83
C ARG A 207 3.24 -7.56 -4.84
N ILE A 208 2.59 -8.65 -5.26
CA ILE A 208 3.27 -9.94 -5.46
C ILE A 208 4.36 -9.79 -6.52
N PHE A 209 3.99 -9.29 -7.71
CA PHE A 209 4.93 -9.15 -8.81
C PHE A 209 6.10 -8.23 -8.46
N THR A 210 5.81 -7.05 -7.92
CA THR A 210 6.85 -6.08 -7.55
C THR A 210 7.77 -6.59 -6.44
N THR A 211 7.23 -7.30 -5.44
CA THR A 211 8.05 -7.89 -4.38
C THR A 211 9.00 -8.96 -4.93
N VAL A 212 8.50 -9.86 -5.78
CA VAL A 212 9.33 -10.91 -6.39
C VAL A 212 10.45 -10.30 -7.24
N GLN A 213 10.18 -9.23 -7.99
CA GLN A 213 11.18 -8.59 -8.85
C GLN A 213 12.15 -7.67 -8.10
N GLU A 214 11.69 -6.94 -7.08
CA GLU A 214 12.51 -5.89 -6.44
C GLU A 214 13.23 -6.34 -5.18
N THR A 215 12.68 -7.31 -4.44
CA THR A 215 13.27 -7.75 -3.16
C THR A 215 13.66 -9.23 -3.18
N GLY A 216 12.90 -10.06 -3.92
CA GLY A 216 13.04 -11.52 -3.85
C GLY A 216 12.67 -12.09 -2.47
N ASP A 217 12.05 -11.30 -1.60
CA ASP A 217 11.77 -11.67 -0.21
C ASP A 217 10.54 -12.56 -0.11
N SER A 218 10.74 -13.77 0.41
CA SER A 218 9.68 -14.77 0.52
C SER A 218 8.62 -14.38 1.55
N LEU A 219 8.98 -13.71 2.64
CA LEU A 219 8.03 -13.35 3.69
C LEU A 219 7.01 -12.31 3.19
N MET A 220 7.50 -11.26 2.54
CA MET A 220 6.66 -10.24 1.92
C MET A 220 5.85 -10.82 0.76
N ALA A 221 6.46 -11.65 -0.10
CA ALA A 221 5.76 -12.27 -1.22
C ALA A 221 4.58 -13.13 -0.73
N VAL A 222 4.81 -13.99 0.27
CA VAL A 222 3.76 -14.82 0.87
C VAL A 222 2.67 -13.95 1.52
N THR A 223 3.04 -12.86 2.19
CA THR A 223 2.07 -11.92 2.78
C THR A 223 1.13 -11.35 1.70
N TYR A 224 1.67 -10.94 0.54
CA TYR A 224 0.87 -10.41 -0.55
C TYR A 224 0.09 -11.49 -1.33
N ILE A 225 0.60 -12.72 -1.39
CA ILE A 225 -0.15 -13.88 -1.92
C ILE A 225 -1.40 -14.11 -1.08
N ILE A 226 -1.23 -14.19 0.25
CA ILE A 226 -2.35 -14.36 1.18
C ILE A 226 -3.33 -13.20 1.06
N SER A 227 -2.84 -11.96 1.04
CA SER A 227 -3.66 -10.77 0.85
C SER A 227 -4.47 -10.84 -0.45
N SER A 228 -3.85 -11.28 -1.55
CA SER A 228 -4.51 -11.43 -2.84
C SER A 228 -5.58 -12.53 -2.83
N CYS A 229 -5.30 -13.70 -2.26
CA CYS A 229 -6.30 -14.75 -2.10
C CYS A 229 -7.50 -14.26 -1.28
N CYS A 230 -7.24 -13.61 -0.14
CA CYS A 230 -8.29 -13.09 0.73
C CYS A 230 -9.11 -11.98 0.04
N ASN A 231 -8.47 -11.01 -0.60
CA ASN A 231 -9.17 -9.95 -1.34
C ASN A 231 -9.93 -10.53 -2.55
N GLY A 232 -9.40 -11.56 -3.19
CA GLY A 232 -10.03 -12.29 -4.29
C GLY A 232 -11.32 -12.99 -3.87
N VAL A 233 -11.36 -13.61 -2.68
CA VAL A 233 -12.60 -14.18 -2.12
C VAL A 233 -13.65 -13.09 -1.91
N ILE A 234 -13.27 -11.94 -1.36
CA ILE A 234 -14.21 -10.82 -1.17
C ILE A 234 -14.68 -10.26 -2.52
N ALA A 235 -13.79 -10.14 -3.50
CA ALA A 235 -14.14 -9.70 -4.86
C ALA A 235 -15.12 -10.67 -5.52
N ALA A 236 -14.90 -11.98 -5.39
CA ALA A 236 -15.82 -13.00 -5.87
C ALA A 236 -17.19 -12.90 -5.18
N GLN A 237 -17.23 -12.64 -3.88
CA GLN A 237 -18.50 -12.40 -3.17
C GLN A 237 -19.21 -11.13 -3.65
N VAL A 238 -18.49 -10.05 -3.94
CA VAL A 238 -19.07 -8.84 -4.53
C VAL A 238 -19.72 -9.14 -5.88
N LEU A 239 -19.06 -9.91 -6.74
CA LEU A 239 -19.62 -10.33 -8.04
C LEU A 239 -20.81 -11.26 -7.88
N TYR A 240 -20.70 -12.27 -7.01
CA TYR A 240 -21.76 -13.24 -6.78
C TYR A 240 -23.03 -12.60 -6.20
N TYR A 241 -22.87 -11.67 -5.25
CA TYR A 241 -23.99 -10.98 -4.62
C TYR A 241 -24.36 -9.65 -5.28
N TRP A 242 -23.87 -9.36 -6.50
CA TRP A 242 -24.07 -8.06 -7.17
C TRP A 242 -25.55 -7.65 -7.24
N ASN A 243 -26.43 -8.61 -7.54
CA ASN A 243 -27.87 -8.39 -7.64
C ASN A 243 -28.65 -8.73 -6.36
N SER A 244 -27.95 -9.09 -5.28
CA SER A 244 -28.58 -9.43 -4.00
C SER A 244 -28.53 -8.22 -3.10
N SER A 245 -29.58 -7.40 -3.11
CA SER A 245 -29.72 -6.23 -2.22
C SER A 245 -30.67 -6.55 -1.06
N PRO A 246 -30.44 -6.02 0.16
CA PRO A 246 -31.35 -6.23 1.30
C PRO A 246 -32.81 -5.84 0.99
N ALA A 247 -33.03 -4.88 0.09
CA ALA A 247 -34.37 -4.50 -0.39
C ALA A 247 -35.09 -5.64 -1.13
N LEU A 248 -34.37 -6.49 -1.86
CA LEU A 248 -34.93 -7.63 -2.60
C LEU A 248 -35.32 -8.78 -1.65
N LYS A 249 -34.55 -9.01 -0.57
CA LYS A 249 -34.90 -10.01 0.46
C LYS A 249 -36.12 -9.58 1.29
N LYS A 250 -36.29 -8.28 1.60
CA LYS A 250 -37.48 -7.80 2.31
C LYS A 250 -38.76 -7.95 1.48
N LYS A 251 -38.71 -7.67 0.16
CA LYS A 251 -39.86 -7.91 -0.74
C LYS A 251 -40.25 -9.39 -0.81
N LYS A 252 -39.29 -10.31 -0.88
CA LYS A 252 -39.56 -11.76 -0.91
C LYS A 252 -40.15 -12.35 0.38
N LYS A 253 -40.01 -11.68 1.53
CA LYS A 253 -40.63 -12.09 2.80
C LYS A 253 -42.01 -11.47 3.04
N THR A 254 -42.44 -10.53 2.19
CA THR A 254 -43.72 -9.82 2.33
C THR A 254 -44.74 -10.25 1.26
N GLN A 255 -44.38 -11.22 0.42
CA GLN A 255 -45.28 -11.97 -0.47
C GLN A 255 -45.43 -13.38 0.08
#